data_AF-A0A3E0KJX3-F1
#
_entry.id   AF-A0A3E0KJX3-F1
#
_cell.length_a   1.000
_cell.length_b   1.000
_cell.length_c   1.000
_cell.angle_alpha   90.00
_cell.angle_beta   90.00
_cell.angle_gamma   90.00
#
_symmetry.space_group_name_H-M   'P 1'
#
loop_
_entity.id
_entity.type
_entity.pdbx_description
1 polymer ?
#
loop_
_entity_poly.entity_id
_entity_poly.type
_entity_poly.pdbx_seq_one_letter_code
_entity_poly.pdbx_strand_id
1 'polypeptide(L)' 'MFEHMERLKLKFLSVFEGLHRKGVLSEDELAEMIDLVDRLDELSEEEIRARLGRFIEEAGDAADL' A
#
# COMPACT_ATOMS: atom_id res chain seq x y z
N MET A 1 17.46 -13.16 -5.11
CA MET A 1 17.04 -12.23 -4.04
C MET A 1 16.30 -11.03 -4.63
N PHE A 2 16.87 -10.30 -5.60
CA PHE A 2 16.22 -9.17 -6.29
C PHE A 2 14.90 -9.52 -6.99
N GLU A 3 14.87 -10.60 -7.79
CA GLU A 3 13.65 -10.95 -8.53
C GLU A 3 12.45 -11.33 -7.64
N HIS A 4 12.70 -11.80 -6.41
CA HIS A 4 11.59 -12.14 -5.50
C HIS A 4 10.95 -10.86 -4.94
N MET A 5 11.76 -9.85 -4.65
CA MET A 5 11.30 -8.53 -4.21
C MET A 5 10.52 -7.83 -5.31
N GLU A 6 11.05 -7.79 -6.54
CA GLU A 6 10.33 -7.17 -7.67
C GLU A 6 8.98 -7.85 -7.95
N ARG A 7 8.92 -9.18 -7.89
CA ARG A 7 7.66 -9.92 -8.03
C ARG A 7 6.68 -9.62 -6.90
N LEU A 8 7.17 -9.38 -5.68
CA LEU A 8 6.33 -8.99 -4.55
C LEU A 8 5.77 -7.58 -4.75
N LYS A 9 6.60 -6.61 -5.17
CA LYS A 9 6.19 -5.24 -5.50
C LYS A 9 5.09 -5.22 -6.57
N LEU A 10 5.27 -5.97 -7.67
CA LEU A 10 4.26 -6.08 -8.74
C LEU A 10 2.93 -6.67 -8.26
N LYS A 11 2.97 -7.72 -7.42
CA LYS A 11 1.75 -8.27 -6.81
C LYS A 11 1.06 -7.25 -5.92
N PHE A 12 1.83 -6.50 -5.14
CA PHE A 12 1.32 -5.44 -4.28
C PHE A 12 0.57 -4.40 -5.11
N LEU A 13 1.23 -3.82 -6.12
CA LEU A 13 0.62 -2.83 -7.03
C LEU A 13 -0.67 -3.34 -7.66
N SER A 14 -0.67 -4.58 -8.16
CA SER A 14 -1.85 -5.18 -8.80
C SER A 14 -3.06 -5.29 -7.85
N VAL A 15 -2.82 -5.53 -6.55
CA VAL A 15 -3.88 -5.55 -5.53
C VAL A 15 -4.44 -4.15 -5.30
N PHE A 16 -3.58 -3.14 -5.12
CA PHE A 16 -4.00 -1.75 -4.88
C PHE A 16 -4.73 -1.14 -6.09
N GLU A 17 -4.27 -1.41 -7.31
CA GLU A 17 -5.01 -1.07 -8.54
C GLU A 17 -6.39 -1.75 -8.58
N GLY A 18 -6.49 -2.97 -8.06
CA GLY A 18 -7.75 -3.69 -7.91
C GLY A 18 -8.69 -3.04 -6.90
N LEU A 19 -8.16 -2.50 -5.79
CA LEU A 19 -8.91 -1.76 -4.77
C LEU A 19 -9.38 -0.40 -5.29
N HIS A 20 -8.52 0.33 -6.00
CA HIS A 20 -8.88 1.59 -6.65
C HIS A 20 -10.00 1.40 -7.69
N ARG A 21 -9.89 0.38 -8.55
CA ARG A 21 -10.96 0.05 -9.52
C ARG A 21 -12.30 -0.31 -8.87
N LYS A 22 -12.27 -0.78 -7.62
CA LYS A 22 -13.47 -1.09 -6.83
C LYS A 22 -13.99 0.13 -6.05
N GLY A 23 -13.33 1.28 -6.16
CA GLY A 23 -13.66 2.50 -5.43
C GLY A 23 -13.31 2.46 -3.94
N VAL A 24 -12.49 1.49 -3.51
CA VAL A 24 -12.05 1.37 -2.11
C VAL A 24 -10.92 2.35 -1.79
N LEU A 25 -10.12 2.70 -2.80
CA LEU A 25 -9.05 3.69 -2.69
C LEU A 25 -9.31 4.79 -3.71
N SER A 26 -9.10 6.04 -3.30
CA SER A 26 -9.00 7.17 -4.20
C SER A 26 -7.74 7.10 -5.07
N GLU A 27 -7.66 7.97 -6.07
CA GLU A 27 -6.50 8.08 -6.95
C GLU A 27 -5.26 8.55 -6.18
N ASP A 28 -5.43 9.50 -5.26
CA ASP A 28 -4.34 10.02 -4.41
C ASP A 28 -3.78 8.91 -3.50
N GLU A 29 -4.65 8.11 -2.90
CA GLU A 29 -4.26 6.96 -2.07
C GLU A 29 -3.52 5.88 -2.87
N LEU A 30 -3.96 5.60 -4.11
CA LEU A 30 -3.23 4.70 -4.99
C LEU A 30 -1.85 5.25 -5.35
N ALA A 31 -1.74 6.55 -5.63
CA ALA A 31 -0.47 7.20 -5.93
C ALA A 31 0.51 7.13 -4.75
N GLU A 32 0.03 7.34 -3.52
CA GLU A 32 0.83 7.16 -2.29
C GLU A 32 1.33 5.72 -2.13
N MET A 33 0.51 4.72 -2.48
CA MET A 33 0.92 3.30 -2.43
C MET A 33 1.96 2.95 -3.49
N ILE A 34 1.88 3.55 -4.68
CA ILE A 34 2.89 3.39 -5.72
C ILE A 34 4.24 3.98 -5.25
N ASP A 35 4.25 5.21 -4.72
CA ASP A 35 5.47 5.85 -4.21
C ASP A 35 6.12 5.04 -3.07
N LEU A 36 5.29 4.50 -2.17
CA LEU A 36 5.77 3.63 -1.10
C LEU A 36 6.46 2.38 -1.63
N VAL A 37 5.84 1.70 -2.61
CA VAL A 37 6.38 0.46 -3.18
C VAL A 37 7.68 0.70 -3.95
N ASP A 38 7.77 1.80 -4.69
CA ASP A 38 8.98 2.16 -5.43
C ASP A 38 10.15 2.39 -4.47
N ARG A 39 9.89 3.06 -3.33
CA ARG A 39 10.89 3.45 -2.34
C ARG A 39 11.08 2.45 -1.20
N LEU A 40 10.45 1.27 -1.26
CA LEU A 40 10.52 0.24 -0.21
C LEU A 40 11.94 -0.10 0.24
N ASP A 41 12.91 -0.06 -0.66
CA ASP A 41 14.31 -0.41 -0.36
C ASP A 41 15.08 0.74 0.34
N GLU A 42 14.51 1.96 0.33
CA GLU A 42 15.08 3.17 0.93
C GLU A 42 14.44 3.51 2.27
N LEU A 43 13.28 2.92 2.58
CA LEU A 43 12.48 3.22 3.76
C LEU A 43 12.76 2.22 4.88
N SER A 44 12.79 2.72 6.12
CA SER A 44 12.82 1.86 7.30
C SER A 44 11.45 1.19 7.54
N GLU A 45 11.45 0.09 8.29
CA GLU A 45 10.21 -0.60 8.67
C GLU A 45 9.23 0.32 9.41
N GLU A 46 9.73 1.23 10.25
CA GLU A 46 8.91 2.22 10.97
C GLU A 46 8.24 3.22 10.02
N GLU A 47 8.95 3.70 9.01
CA GLU A 47 8.39 4.59 7.99
C GLU A 47 7.34 3.90 7.12
N ILE A 48 7.58 2.65 6.75
CA ILE A 48 6.63 1.83 6.01
C ILE A 48 5.37 1.63 6.85
N ARG A 49 5.53 1.27 8.13
CA ARG A 49 4.41 1.06 9.05
C ARG A 49 3.60 2.33 9.29
N ALA A 50 4.24 3.49 9.45
CA ALA A 50 3.55 4.75 9.65
C ALA A 50 2.72 5.16 8.42
N ARG A 51 3.23 4.90 7.21
CA ARG A 51 2.49 5.17 5.97
C ARG A 51 1.35 4.18 5.75
N LEU A 52 1.59 2.87 5.95
CA LEU A 52 0.57 1.83 5.80
C LEU A 52 -0.50 1.90 6.90
N GLY A 53 -0.14 2.33 8.11
CA GLY A 53 -1.05 2.43 9.26
C GLY A 53 -2.27 3.29 8.96
N ARG A 54 -2.10 4.37 8.20
CA ARG A 54 -3.19 5.26 7.76
C ARG A 54 -4.28 4.53 6.98
N PHE A 55 -3.91 3.54 6.17
CA PHE A 55 -4.84 2.75 5.36
C PHE A 55 -5.47 1.58 6.14
N ILE A 56 -4.82 1.14 7.23
CA ILE A 56 -5.29 0.03 8.06
C ILE A 56 -6.20 0.55 9.19
N GLU A 57 -5.91 1.73 9.74
CA GLU A 57 -6.74 2.37 10.78
C GLU A 57 -8.12 2.76 10.23
N GLU A 58 -8.23 3.21 8.97
CA GLU A 58 -9.53 3.47 8.32
C GLU A 58 -10.36 2.20 8.07
N ALA A 59 -9.73 1.02 7.99
CA ALA A 59 -10.43 -0.27 7.90
C ALA A 59 -10.87 -0.83 9.26
N GLY A 60 -10.26 -0.37 10.36
CA GLY A 60 -10.58 -0.78 11.74
C GLY A 60 -11.75 -0.01 12.35
N ASP A 61 -11.89 1.28 12.04
CA ASP A 61 -12.98 2.12 12.58
C ASP A 61 -14.37 1.80 11.96
N ALA A 62 -14.41 1.10 10.82
CA ALA A 62 -15.66 0.64 10.20
C ALA A 62 -16.22 -0.67 10.80
N ALA A 63 -15.50 -1.31 11.72
CA ALA A 63 -15.89 -2.59 12.34
C ALA A 63 -16.51 -2.45 13.74
N ASP A 64 -16.53 -1.25 14.33
CA ASP A 64 -17.01 -0.96 15.69
C ASP A 64 -18.22 0.03 15.73
N LEU A 65 -18.99 0.18 14.63
CA LEU A 65 -20.28 0.90 14.59
C LEU A 65 -21.44 0.05 14.07
#